data_AF-A0A8H5SLB1-F1
#
_entry.id   AF-A0A8H5SLB1-F1
#
_cell.length_a   1.000
_cell.length_b   1.000
_cell.length_c   1.000
_cell.angle_alpha   90.00
_cell.angle_beta   90.00
_cell.angle_gamma   90.00
#
_symmetry.space_group_name_H-M   'P 1'
#
loop_
_entity.id
_entity.type
_entity.pdbx_description
1 polymer ?
#
loop_
_entity_poly.entity_id
_entity_poly.type
_entity_poly.pdbx_seq_one_letter_code
_entity_poly.pdbx_strand_id
1 'polypeptide(L)'
;MAAPINLKDLTIDNITENVHAINSQCSNLRLKYILERVVTHLHDLARETRLTTDEWMTAIQFLTQVGQICTDVRQEFILLSDILGLSLLVDSIDHPKPKGSTEGTVL
;
A
#
# COMPACT_ATOMS: atom_id res chain seq x y z
N MET A 1 4.29 28.98 3.03
CA MET A 1 3.37 28.69 1.92
C MET A 1 3.98 27.58 1.11
N ALA A 2 3.28 26.46 0.90
CA ALA A 2 3.77 25.39 0.02
C ALA A 2 3.90 25.97 -1.40
N ALA A 3 5.01 25.69 -2.08
CA ALA A 3 5.21 26.13 -3.46
C ALA A 3 4.11 25.52 -4.37
N PRO A 4 3.64 26.23 -5.40
CA PRO A 4 2.66 25.69 -6.32
C PRO A 4 3.22 24.44 -7.02
N ILE A 5 2.47 23.34 -6.99
CA ILE A 5 2.85 22.12 -7.71
C ILE A 5 2.65 22.35 -9.20
N ASN A 6 3.72 22.17 -9.97
CA ASN A 6 3.63 22.10 -11.43
C ASN A 6 3.29 20.66 -11.83
N LEU A 7 2.01 20.41 -12.10
CA LEU A 7 1.53 19.12 -12.59
C LEU A 7 1.74 19.02 -14.10
N LYS A 8 2.26 17.88 -14.57
CA LYS A 8 2.33 17.56 -16.00
C LYS A 8 0.96 17.10 -16.51
N ASP A 9 0.77 17.07 -17.83
CA ASP A 9 -0.42 16.44 -18.45
C ASP A 9 -0.57 14.99 -17.97
N LEU A 10 -1.79 14.51 -17.71
CA LEU A 10 -2.01 13.17 -17.17
C LEU A 10 -1.89 12.11 -18.26
N THR A 11 -0.77 11.40 -18.30
CA THR A 11 -0.51 10.28 -19.21
C THR A 11 -0.15 9.03 -18.41
N ILE A 12 -0.17 7.87 -19.08
CA ILE A 12 0.22 6.58 -18.49
C ILE A 12 1.65 6.63 -17.92
N ASP A 13 2.53 7.41 -18.56
CA ASP A 13 3.95 7.46 -18.23
C ASP A 13 4.27 8.40 -17.06
N ASN A 14 3.50 9.48 -16.88
CA ASN A 14 3.81 10.53 -15.89
C ASN A 14 2.83 10.65 -14.71
N ILE A 15 1.75 9.84 -14.69
CA ILE A 15 0.78 9.85 -13.58
C ILE A 15 1.43 9.57 -12.23
N THR A 16 2.43 8.68 -12.16
CA THR A 16 3.16 8.38 -10.93
C THR A 16 3.87 9.62 -10.37
N GLU A 17 4.55 10.39 -11.24
CA GLU A 17 5.26 11.60 -10.83
C GLU A 17 4.30 12.68 -10.32
N ASN A 18 3.14 12.83 -10.99
CA ASN A 18 2.11 13.76 -10.57
C ASN A 18 1.54 13.40 -9.18
N VAL A 19 1.28 12.12 -8.91
CA VAL A 19 0.80 11.67 -7.59
C VAL A 19 1.86 11.88 -6.51
N HIS A 20 3.15 11.62 -6.80
CA HIS A 20 4.24 11.93 -5.87
C HIS A 20 4.33 13.41 -5.56
N ALA A 21 4.19 14.27 -6.57
CA ALA A 21 4.18 15.71 -6.39
C ALA A 21 3.04 16.15 -5.47
N ILE A 22 1.84 15.60 -5.63
CA ILE A 22 0.69 15.86 -4.75
C ILE A 22 0.98 15.39 -3.31
N ASN A 23 1.42 14.14 -3.14
CA ASN A 23 1.73 13.57 -1.83
C ASN A 23 2.88 14.29 -1.12
N SER A 24 3.72 15.01 -1.87
CA SER A 24 4.84 15.79 -1.31
C SER A 24 4.40 16.92 -0.38
N GLN A 25 3.12 17.32 -0.42
CA GLN A 25 2.52 18.29 0.52
C GLN A 25 2.31 17.73 1.94
N CYS A 26 2.45 16.42 2.13
CA CYS A 26 2.36 15.81 3.45
C CYS A 26 3.49 16.32 4.38
N SER A 27 3.11 16.86 5.54
CA SER A 27 4.06 17.39 6.53
C SER A 27 4.83 16.31 7.27
N ASN A 28 4.28 15.10 7.37
CA ASN A 28 4.95 13.96 8.00
C ASN A 28 5.91 13.30 7.02
N LEU A 29 7.22 13.48 7.25
CA LEU A 29 8.28 12.96 6.38
C LEU A 29 8.25 11.43 6.24
N ARG A 30 7.94 10.69 7.31
CA ARG A 30 7.89 9.22 7.27
C ARG A 30 6.69 8.73 6.46
N LEU A 31 5.53 9.34 6.69
CA LEU A 31 4.32 9.01 5.93
C LEU A 31 4.50 9.35 4.44
N LYS A 32 5.08 10.50 4.13
CA LYS A 32 5.42 10.89 2.76
C LYS A 32 6.27 9.83 2.06
N TYR A 33 7.36 9.39 2.69
CA TYR A 33 8.20 8.34 2.15
C TYR A 33 7.44 7.03 1.90
N ILE A 34 6.60 6.60 2.86
CA ILE A 34 5.79 5.37 2.71
C ILE A 34 4.81 5.52 1.54
N LEU A 35 4.09 6.65 1.44
CA LEU A 35 3.15 6.92 0.36
C LEU A 35 3.82 6.94 -1.02
N GLU A 36 5.02 7.54 -1.13
CA GLU A 36 5.81 7.50 -2.36
C GLU A 36 6.15 6.06 -2.77
N ARG A 37 6.51 5.18 -1.83
CA ARG A 37 6.76 3.77 -2.13
C ARG A 37 5.48 3.02 -2.52
N VAL A 38 4.38 3.22 -1.80
CA VAL A 38 3.08 2.59 -2.09
C VAL A 38 2.61 2.94 -3.50
N VAL A 39 2.60 4.23 -3.85
CA VAL A 39 2.15 4.70 -5.17
C VAL A 39 3.03 4.13 -6.28
N THR A 40 4.35 4.11 -6.08
CA THR A 40 5.29 3.53 -7.06
C THR A 40 4.97 2.07 -7.31
N HIS A 41 4.95 1.24 -6.26
CA HIS A 41 4.73 -0.20 -6.40
C HIS A 41 3.32 -0.54 -6.91
N LEU A 42 2.30 0.22 -6.53
CA LEU A 42 0.93 0.01 -7.01
C LEU A 42 0.79 0.33 -8.50
N HIS A 43 1.38 1.45 -8.96
CA HIS A 43 1.35 1.80 -10.38
C HIS A 43 2.18 0.82 -11.21
N ASP A 44 3.32 0.37 -10.70
CA ASP A 44 4.15 -0.63 -11.38
C ASP A 44 3.42 -1.98 -11.51
N LEU A 45 2.74 -2.44 -10.45
CA LEU A 45 1.88 -3.64 -10.51
C LEU A 45 0.80 -3.52 -11.59
N ALA A 46 0.13 -2.36 -11.69
CA ALA A 46 -0.90 -2.14 -12.68
C ALA A 46 -0.34 -2.16 -14.12
N ARG A 47 0.85 -1.57 -14.34
CA ARG A 47 1.52 -1.59 -15.64
C ARG A 47 2.02 -2.98 -16.00
N GLU A 48 2.67 -3.66 -15.07
CA GLU A 48 3.24 -5.01 -15.23
C GLU A 48 2.17 -6.03 -15.63
N THR A 49 1.03 -6.00 -14.94
CA THR A 49 -0.07 -6.93 -15.19
C THR A 49 -0.99 -6.48 -16.33
N ARG A 50 -0.82 -5.24 -16.81
CA ARG A 50 -1.78 -4.56 -17.71
C ARG A 50 -3.20 -4.63 -17.16
N LEU A 51 -3.35 -4.30 -15.88
CA LEU A 51 -4.60 -4.41 -15.12
C LEU A 51 -5.77 -3.80 -15.89
N THR A 52 -6.77 -4.62 -16.18
CA THR A 52 -7.96 -4.18 -16.91
C THR A 52 -8.94 -3.47 -15.99
N THR A 53 -9.88 -2.71 -16.58
CA THR A 53 -10.95 -2.05 -15.83
C THR A 53 -11.82 -3.05 -15.05
N ASP A 54 -12.08 -4.23 -15.62
CA ASP A 54 -12.93 -5.25 -14.98
C ASP A 54 -12.20 -5.92 -13.80
N GLU A 55 -10.91 -6.23 -13.94
CA GLU A 55 -10.09 -6.76 -12.84
C GLU A 55 -9.91 -5.70 -11.74
N TRP A 56 -9.68 -4.44 -12.12
CA TRP A 56 -9.62 -3.34 -11.17
C TRP A 56 -10.95 -3.20 -10.40
N MET A 57 -12.09 -3.22 -11.08
CA MET A 57 -13.40 -3.16 -10.43
C MET A 57 -13.62 -4.35 -9.49
N THR A 58 -13.19 -5.55 -9.90
CA THR A 58 -13.25 -6.75 -9.07
C THR A 58 -12.41 -6.58 -7.80
N ALA A 59 -11.20 -6.04 -7.91
CA ALA A 59 -10.34 -5.76 -6.75
C ALA A 59 -10.96 -4.71 -5.81
N ILE A 60 -11.57 -3.65 -6.36
CA ILE A 60 -12.28 -2.64 -5.57
C ILE A 60 -13.48 -3.25 -4.82
N GLN A 61 -14.27 -4.10 -5.48
CA GLN A 61 -15.39 -4.79 -4.84
C GLN A 61 -14.92 -5.75 -3.74
N PHE A 62 -13.82 -6.47 -3.96
CA PHE A 62 -13.21 -7.34 -2.95
C PHE A 62 -12.77 -6.54 -1.72
N LEU A 63 -11.99 -5.45 -1.90
CA LEU A 63 -11.54 -4.59 -0.79
C LEU A 63 -12.72 -3.91 -0.07
N THR A 64 -13.79 -3.59 -0.80
CA THR A 64 -15.02 -3.05 -0.21
C THR A 64 -15.70 -4.08 0.68
N GLN A 65 -15.83 -5.34 0.21
CA GLN A 65 -16.41 -6.43 1.00
C GLN A 65 -15.58 -6.73 2.26
N VAL A 66 -14.25 -6.75 2.15
CA VAL A 66 -13.33 -6.86 3.29
C VAL A 66 -13.65 -5.77 4.32
N GLY A 67 -13.74 -4.51 3.91
CA GLY A 67 -14.10 -3.41 4.79
C GLY A 67 -15.50 -3.50 5.40
N GLN A 68 -16.50 -3.99 4.65
CA GLN A 68 -17.88 -4.14 5.12
C GLN A 68 -18.06 -5.25 6.16
N ILE A 69 -17.20 -6.26 6.15
CA ILE A 69 -17.22 -7.38 7.11
C ILE A 69 -16.52 -6.99 8.43
N CYS A 70 -15.68 -5.95 8.43
CA CYS A 70 -15.05 -5.47 9.65
C CYS A 70 -16.10 -5.03 10.69
N THR A 71 -15.88 -5.44 11.93
CA THR A 71 -16.64 -5.02 13.12
C THR A 71 -15.68 -4.56 14.21
N ASP A 72 -16.21 -4.19 15.37
CA ASP A 72 -15.43 -3.91 16.58
C ASP A 72 -14.58 -5.09 17.06
N VAL A 73 -15.06 -6.32 16.84
CA VAL A 73 -14.37 -7.57 17.23
C VAL A 73 -13.74 -8.32 16.06
N ARG A 74 -13.93 -7.87 14.82
CA ARG A 74 -13.45 -8.55 13.60
C ARG A 74 -12.72 -7.56 12.68
N GLN A 75 -11.43 -7.75 12.46
CA GLN A 75 -10.60 -6.88 11.61
C GLN A 75 -10.14 -7.60 10.34
N GLU A 76 -10.95 -7.56 9.29
CA GLU A 76 -10.66 -8.29 8.04
C GLU A 76 -9.44 -7.74 7.30
N PHE A 77 -9.08 -6.46 7.46
CA PHE A 77 -7.83 -5.96 6.88
C PHE A 77 -6.59 -6.55 7.55
N ILE A 78 -6.66 -6.93 8.83
CA ILE A 78 -5.60 -7.67 9.50
C ILE A 78 -5.56 -9.10 8.93
N LEU A 79 -6.71 -9.77 8.82
CA LEU A 79 -6.76 -11.12 8.24
C LEU A 79 -6.32 -11.16 6.77
N LEU A 80 -6.66 -10.13 5.98
CA LEU A 80 -6.16 -9.98 4.61
C LEU A 80 -4.64 -9.80 4.61
N SER A 81 -4.10 -9.02 5.55
CA SER A 81 -2.65 -8.87 5.75
C SER A 81 -1.98 -10.21 6.10
N ASP A 82 -2.62 -11.06 6.91
CA ASP A 82 -2.12 -12.40 7.23
C ASP A 82 -2.09 -13.31 6.00
N ILE A 83 -3.15 -13.31 5.19
CA ILE A 83 -3.24 -14.09 3.95
C ILE A 83 -2.18 -13.64 2.93
N LEU A 84 -1.89 -12.35 2.86
CA LEU A 84 -0.86 -11.78 1.98
C LEU A 84 0.56 -11.91 2.57
N GLY A 85 0.71 -12.39 3.80
CA GLY A 85 2.00 -12.54 4.50
C GLY A 85 2.63 -11.23 4.97
N LEU A 86 1.90 -10.10 4.91
CA LEU A 86 2.43 -8.79 5.28
C LEU A 86 2.65 -8.66 6.79
N SER A 87 1.75 -9.20 7.61
CA SER A 87 1.87 -9.14 9.07
C SER A 87 3.12 -9.86 9.56
N LEU A 88 3.40 -11.05 9.02
CA LEU A 88 4.61 -11.81 9.32
C LEU A 88 5.88 -11.09 8.85
N LEU A 89 5.83 -10.46 7.67
CA LEU A 89 6.94 -9.67 7.15
C LEU A 89 7.25 -8.47 8.06
N VAL A 90 6.22 -7.74 8.51
CA VAL A 90 6.37 -6.60 9.43
C VAL A 90 6.94 -7.06 10.76
N ASP A 91 6.40 -8.13 11.36
CA ASP A 91 6.92 -8.69 12.61
C ASP A 91 8.40 -9.07 12.51
N SER A 92 8.80 -9.70 11.39
CA SER A 92 10.19 -10.10 11.16
C SER A 92 11.15 -8.90 11.01
N ILE A 93 10.67 -7.78 10.47
CA ILE A 93 11.46 -6.54 10.33
C ILE A 93 11.63 -5.85 11.68
N ASP A 94 10.56 -5.80 12.49
CA ASP A 94 10.53 -5.09 13.77
C ASP A 94 11.21 -5.89 14.89
N HIS A 95 11.16 -7.22 14.81
CA HIS A 95 11.71 -8.15 15.80
C HIS A 95 12.75 -9.12 15.18
N PRO A 96 13.89 -8.62 14.66
CA PRO A 96 14.89 -9.46 14.02
C PRO A 96 15.46 -10.47 15.03
N LYS A 97 15.35 -11.75 14.68
CA LYS A 97 15.68 -12.86 15.58
C LYS A 97 17.18 -13.21 15.53
N PRO A 98 17.87 -13.30 16.69
CA PRO A 98 19.24 -13.80 16.74
C PRO A 98 19.34 -15.24 16.22
N LYS A 99 20.50 -15.62 15.69
CA LYS A 99 20.73 -17.01 15.25
C LYS A 99 20.47 -17.98 16.40
N GLY A 100 19.58 -18.96 16.16
CA GLY A 100 19.25 -20.02 17.12
C GLY A 100 18.09 -19.72 18.07
N SER A 101 17.41 -18.57 17.97
CA SER A 101 16.18 -18.33 18.73
C SER A 101 14.96 -18.99 18.09
N THR A 102 13.91 -19.22 18.87
CA THR A 102 12.62 -19.76 18.39
C THR A 102 11.99 -18.83 17.35
N GLU A 103 11.51 -19.39 16.25
CA GLU A 103 10.87 -18.65 15.15
C GLU A 103 9.57 -17.95 15.58
N GLY A 104 9.27 -16.83 14.94
CA GLY A 104 8.10 -15.99 15.25
C GLY A 104 6.87 -16.46 14.50
N THR A 105 5.70 -16.25 15.07
CA THR A 105 4.43 -16.40 14.36
C THR A 105 3.56 -15.20 14.69
N VAL A 106 2.69 -14.85 13.74
CA VAL A 106 1.64 -13.87 13.96
C VAL A 106 0.61 -14.39 14.97
N LEU A 107 -0.02 -13.45 15.70
CA LEU A 107 -0.98 -13.65 16.79
C LEU A 107 -2.43 -13.63 16.30
#